data_AF-B7S8J7-F1
#
_entry.id   AF-B7S8J7-F1
#
_cell.length_a   1.000
_cell.length_b   1.000
_cell.length_c   1.000
_cell.angle_alpha   90.00
_cell.angle_beta   90.00
_cell.angle_gamma   90.00
#
_symmetry.space_group_name_H-M   'P 1'
#
loop_
_entity.id
_entity.type
_entity.pdbx_description
1 polymer ?
#
loop_
_entity_poly.entity_id
_entity_poly.type
_entity_poly.pdbx_seq_one_letter_code
_entity_poly.pdbx_strand_id
1 'polypeptide(L)'
;MNEYQYLTSKIQVPKEWPVEAGRNMFIYVVQDAISHHELGQRTVLTIEKVSALVTSNKNTPGYLLEKIEKINGEDIYRIDLIMPVRAILLTIKSVGIHRSEEESVQCLPMTLRFDHPISQMFWTRSDRQKVVTAVPDLRKILHLKGITGPEMYNHALRTTYKIRKANCFNGIEDQQEPIPYTSAGPSTYTEQETDEEWDDVVFYDYLPPAQ
;
A
#
# COMPACT_ATOMS: atom_id res chain seq x y z
N MET A 1 -6.67 2.14 -28.22
CA MET A 1 -6.87 2.87 -26.94
C MET A 1 -5.49 3.22 -26.38
N ASN A 2 -5.32 4.37 -25.72
CA ASN A 2 -4.03 4.74 -25.10
C ASN A 2 -3.80 3.90 -23.84
N GLU A 3 -2.68 3.16 -23.78
CA GLU A 3 -2.29 2.29 -22.65
C GLU A 3 -1.69 3.07 -21.47
N TYR A 4 -1.37 4.34 -21.69
CA TYR A 4 -0.71 5.19 -20.71
C TYR A 4 -1.58 6.39 -20.32
N GLN A 5 -1.36 6.91 -19.13
CA GLN A 5 -1.95 8.14 -18.60
C GLN A 5 -0.86 9.07 -18.07
N TYR A 6 -1.14 10.36 -18.01
CA TYR A 6 -0.21 11.34 -17.44
C TYR A 6 -0.31 11.35 -15.92
N LEU A 7 0.81 11.05 -15.26
CA LEU A 7 0.99 11.32 -13.83
C LEU A 7 1.31 12.81 -13.60
N THR A 8 2.19 13.34 -14.44
CA THR A 8 2.50 14.77 -14.55
C THR A 8 2.61 15.15 -16.03
N SER A 9 2.87 16.41 -16.36
CA SER A 9 3.08 16.82 -17.76
C SER A 9 4.31 16.17 -18.43
N LYS A 10 5.23 15.60 -17.64
CA LYS A 10 6.49 14.99 -18.12
C LYS A 10 6.58 13.48 -17.83
N ILE A 11 5.63 12.90 -17.12
CA ILE A 11 5.70 11.52 -16.65
C ILE A 11 4.44 10.80 -17.06
N GLN A 12 4.61 9.74 -17.86
CA GLN A 12 3.55 8.83 -18.26
C GLN A 12 3.68 7.50 -17.52
N VAL A 13 2.55 6.98 -17.05
CA VAL A 13 2.43 5.73 -16.29
C VAL A 13 1.34 4.84 -16.90
N PRO A 14 1.34 3.52 -16.61
CA PRO A 14 0.27 2.63 -17.05
C PRO A 14 -1.12 3.14 -16.65
N LYS A 15 -2.10 3.00 -17.53
CA LYS A 15 -3.48 3.45 -17.31
C LYS A 15 -4.19 2.67 -16.20
N GLU A 16 -3.75 1.44 -15.94
CA GLU A 16 -4.28 0.55 -14.91
C GLU A 16 -3.89 0.97 -13.49
N TRP A 17 -2.87 1.81 -13.35
CA TRP A 17 -2.49 2.33 -12.04
C TRP A 17 -3.56 3.29 -11.51
N PRO A 18 -3.98 3.17 -10.23
CA PRO A 18 -5.05 3.98 -9.66
C PRO A 18 -4.57 5.39 -9.27
N VAL A 19 -4.07 6.15 -10.25
CA VAL A 19 -3.47 7.49 -10.06
C VAL A 19 -4.45 8.45 -9.38
N GLU A 20 -5.74 8.36 -9.69
CA GLU A 20 -6.77 9.22 -9.08
C GLU A 20 -6.91 9.00 -7.57
N ALA A 21 -6.72 7.77 -7.08
CA ALA A 21 -6.87 7.44 -5.68
C ALA A 21 -5.74 8.01 -4.79
N GLY A 22 -4.59 8.36 -5.38
CA GLY A 22 -3.39 8.68 -4.60
C GLY A 22 -2.32 9.48 -5.32
N ARG A 23 -2.67 10.36 -6.27
CA ARG A 23 -1.72 11.03 -7.20
C ARG A 23 -0.41 11.50 -6.54
N ASN A 24 -0.48 12.17 -5.40
CA ASN A 24 0.72 12.70 -4.72
C ASN A 24 1.65 11.58 -4.24
N MET A 25 1.11 10.46 -3.77
CA MET A 25 1.90 9.29 -3.40
C MET A 25 2.55 8.66 -4.63
N PHE A 26 1.82 8.56 -5.74
CA PHE A 26 2.36 8.05 -7.00
C PHE A 26 3.49 8.94 -7.51
N ILE A 27 3.34 10.27 -7.45
CA ILE A 27 4.41 11.21 -7.81
C ILE A 27 5.66 10.93 -6.98
N TYR A 28 5.52 10.79 -5.66
CA TYR A 28 6.65 10.53 -4.78
C TYR A 28 7.38 9.23 -5.13
N VAL A 29 6.65 8.12 -5.26
CA VAL A 29 7.25 6.80 -5.55
C VAL A 29 7.84 6.74 -6.96
N VAL A 30 7.20 7.38 -7.94
CA VAL A 30 7.72 7.44 -9.32
C VAL A 30 8.96 8.32 -9.41
N GLN A 31 9.04 9.42 -8.66
CA GLN A 31 10.24 10.24 -8.58
C GLN A 31 11.43 9.48 -7.96
N ASP A 32 11.15 8.67 -6.93
CA ASP A 32 12.16 7.78 -6.35
C ASP A 32 12.65 6.76 -7.40
N ALA A 33 11.74 6.13 -8.15
CA ALA A 33 12.09 5.20 -9.23
C ALA A 33 12.94 5.88 -10.33
N ILE A 34 12.56 7.10 -10.72
CA ILE A 34 13.30 7.91 -11.70
C ILE A 34 14.70 8.25 -11.19
N SER A 35 14.84 8.62 -9.92
CA SER A 35 16.14 8.98 -9.33
C SER A 35 17.13 7.81 -9.41
N HIS A 36 16.67 6.58 -9.14
CA HIS A 36 17.49 5.38 -9.28
C HIS A 36 17.84 5.07 -10.75
N HIS A 37 16.90 5.29 -11.67
CA HIS A 37 17.16 5.20 -13.12
C HIS A 37 18.21 6.20 -13.59
N GLU A 38 18.16 7.45 -13.13
CA GLU A 38 19.15 8.48 -13.44
C GLU A 38 20.55 8.13 -12.92
N LEU A 39 20.64 7.33 -11.85
CA LEU A 39 21.90 6.77 -11.33
C LEU A 39 22.42 5.57 -12.17
N GLY A 40 21.75 5.24 -13.27
CA GLY A 40 22.13 4.15 -14.17
C GLY A 40 21.59 2.77 -13.77
N GLN A 41 20.70 2.71 -12.76
CA GLN A 41 20.10 1.45 -12.34
C GLN A 41 18.86 1.14 -13.18
N ARG A 42 18.75 -0.11 -13.64
CA ARG A 42 17.54 -0.57 -14.31
C ARG A 42 16.41 -0.68 -13.28
N THR A 43 15.50 0.29 -13.29
CA THR A 43 14.52 0.45 -12.21
C THR A 43 13.12 0.04 -12.63
N VAL A 44 12.49 -0.85 -11.86
CA VAL A 44 11.11 -1.30 -12.05
C VAL A 44 10.25 -0.86 -10.88
N LEU A 45 9.10 -0.29 -11.17
CA LEU A 45 8.05 -0.01 -10.20
C LEU A 45 6.86 -0.94 -10.43
N THR A 46 6.45 -1.65 -9.40
CA THR A 46 5.24 -2.49 -9.40
C THR A 46 4.20 -1.87 -8.50
N ILE A 47 3.00 -1.68 -9.05
CA ILE A 47 1.83 -1.25 -8.29
C ILE A 47 0.73 -2.24 -8.59
N GLU A 48 0.19 -2.87 -7.55
CA GLU A 48 -0.77 -3.97 -7.65
C GLU A 48 -0.29 -5.11 -8.58
N LYS A 49 -0.93 -5.24 -9.75
CA LYS A 49 -0.67 -6.31 -10.74
C LYS A 49 0.26 -5.87 -11.87
N VAL A 50 0.59 -4.57 -11.93
CA VAL A 50 1.24 -3.97 -13.10
C VAL A 50 2.63 -3.48 -12.71
N SER A 51 3.62 -4.12 -13.33
CA SER A 51 5.03 -3.72 -13.27
C SER A 51 5.37 -2.86 -14.47
N ALA A 52 6.17 -1.82 -14.24
CA ALA A 52 6.63 -0.92 -15.28
C ALA A 52 8.11 -0.58 -15.11
N LEU A 53 8.85 -0.64 -16.21
CA LEU A 53 10.24 -0.24 -16.29
C LEU A 53 10.34 1.26 -16.52
N VAL A 54 11.19 1.95 -15.75
CA VAL A 54 11.47 3.36 -16.00
C VAL A 54 12.31 3.49 -17.26
N THR A 55 11.82 4.30 -18.21
CA THR A 55 12.53 4.61 -19.45
C THR A 55 12.55 6.11 -19.69
N SER A 56 13.66 6.61 -20.21
CA SER A 56 13.74 8.00 -20.68
C SER A 56 12.96 8.11 -21.99
N ASN A 57 12.08 9.11 -22.10
CA ASN A 57 11.34 9.32 -23.33
C ASN A 57 12.32 9.86 -24.40
N LYS A 58 12.58 9.05 -25.45
CA LYS A 58 13.56 9.38 -26.49
C LYS A 58 13.19 10.63 -27.30
N ASN A 59 11.91 11.00 -27.33
CA ASN A 59 11.39 12.02 -28.24
C ASN A 59 10.99 13.32 -27.54
N THR A 60 10.83 13.32 -26.20
CA THR A 60 10.46 14.51 -25.43
C THR A 60 11.11 14.49 -24.03
N PRO A 61 11.39 15.65 -23.41
CA PRO A 61 11.88 15.69 -22.04
C PRO A 61 10.87 15.05 -21.08
N GLY A 62 11.22 13.91 -20.49
CA GLY A 62 10.34 13.20 -19.58
C GLY A 62 10.64 11.71 -19.44
N TYR A 63 9.76 11.02 -18.71
CA TYR A 63 9.88 9.61 -18.38
C TYR A 63 8.60 8.86 -18.76
N LEU A 64 8.79 7.66 -19.29
CA LEU A 64 7.73 6.68 -19.53
C LEU A 64 7.98 5.47 -18.65
N LEU A 65 6.99 5.10 -17.86
CA LEU A 65 6.99 3.85 -17.13
C LEU A 65 6.36 2.79 -18.03
N GLU A 66 7.21 2.15 -18.83
CA GLU A 66 6.85 1.17 -19.85
C GLU A 66 6.40 -0.14 -19.20
N LYS A 67 5.19 -0.60 -19.52
CA LYS A 67 4.64 -1.82 -18.91
C LYS A 67 5.46 -3.04 -19.30
N ILE A 68 5.76 -3.90 -18.32
CA ILE A 68 6.49 -5.16 -18.53
C ILE A 68 5.73 -6.34 -17.94
N GLU A 69 5.80 -7.49 -18.61
CA GLU A 69 5.13 -8.72 -18.14
C GLU A 69 5.95 -9.48 -17.08
N LYS A 70 7.28 -9.41 -17.17
CA LYS A 70 8.20 -10.14 -16.30
C LYS A 70 9.37 -9.26 -15.89
N ILE A 71 9.75 -9.38 -14.62
CA ILE A 71 10.95 -8.76 -14.07
C ILE A 71 12.07 -9.79 -14.21
N ASN A 72 12.93 -9.63 -15.22
CA ASN A 72 14.03 -10.55 -15.52
C ASN A 72 15.37 -9.87 -15.26
N GLY A 73 16.18 -10.43 -14.37
CA GLY A 73 17.56 -9.99 -14.13
C GLY A 73 17.83 -9.62 -12.67
N GLU A 74 18.97 -10.05 -12.16
CA GLU A 74 19.40 -9.82 -10.78
C GLU A 74 19.83 -8.36 -10.52
N ASP A 75 20.14 -7.60 -11.58
CA ASP A 75 20.60 -6.21 -11.52
C ASP A 75 19.46 -5.17 -11.63
N ILE A 76 18.22 -5.58 -11.36
CA ILE A 76 17.07 -4.68 -11.36
C ILE A 76 16.86 -4.10 -9.96
N TYR A 77 16.82 -2.77 -9.88
CA TYR A 77 16.30 -2.09 -8.70
C TYR A 77 14.77 -2.13 -8.74
N ARG A 78 14.15 -2.74 -7.75
CA ARG A 78 12.69 -2.97 -7.70
C ARG A 78 12.07 -2.15 -6.59
N ILE A 79 11.05 -1.38 -6.94
CA ILE A 79 10.15 -0.74 -5.99
C ILE A 79 8.78 -1.40 -6.08
N ASP A 80 8.22 -1.85 -4.96
CA ASP A 80 6.86 -2.36 -4.87
C ASP A 80 6.01 -1.42 -4.01
N LEU A 81 4.94 -0.88 -4.58
CA LEU A 81 3.93 -0.13 -3.83
C LEU A 81 2.71 -1.01 -3.59
N ILE A 82 2.43 -1.27 -2.31
CA ILE A 82 1.28 -2.04 -1.86
C ILE A 82 0.18 -1.06 -1.45
N MET A 83 -0.96 -1.17 -2.13
CA MET A 83 -2.14 -0.32 -1.91
C MET A 83 -3.23 -1.09 -1.17
N PRO A 84 -4.02 -0.43 -0.32
CA PRO A 84 -5.18 -1.06 0.31
C PRO A 84 -6.27 -1.27 -0.74
N VAL A 85 -6.93 -2.43 -0.70
CA VAL A 85 -8.08 -2.73 -1.57
C VAL A 85 -9.41 -2.32 -0.93
N ARG A 86 -9.43 -2.25 0.41
CA ARG A 86 -10.60 -1.87 1.20
C ARG A 86 -10.14 -1.24 2.51
N ALA A 87 -10.81 -0.19 2.96
CA ALA A 87 -10.72 0.24 4.34
C ALA A 87 -12.12 0.54 4.89
N ILE A 88 -12.36 0.12 6.12
CA ILE A 88 -13.66 0.21 6.79
C ILE A 88 -13.42 0.85 8.15
N LEU A 89 -14.13 1.94 8.43
CA LEU A 89 -14.16 2.50 9.77
C LEU A 89 -15.13 1.69 10.64
N LEU A 90 -14.68 1.27 11.81
CA LEU A 90 -15.44 0.48 12.77
C LEU A 90 -15.64 1.29 14.04
N THR A 91 -16.78 1.06 14.70
CA THR A 91 -17.06 1.61 16.04
C THR A 91 -16.93 0.48 17.07
N ILE A 92 -16.05 0.68 18.04
CA ILE A 92 -15.79 -0.23 19.15
C ILE A 92 -16.83 0.05 20.23
N LYS A 93 -17.70 -0.93 20.53
CA LYS A 93 -18.59 -0.87 21.70
C LYS A 93 -17.99 -1.72 22.82
N SER A 94 -18.39 -1.46 24.06
CA SER A 94 -17.91 -2.12 25.28
C SER A 94 -18.10 -3.66 25.33
N VAL A 95 -18.78 -4.25 24.33
CA VAL A 95 -19.03 -5.70 24.19
C VAL A 95 -18.45 -6.23 22.86
N GLY A 96 -17.30 -5.67 22.43
CA GLY A 96 -16.57 -6.11 21.24
C GLY A 96 -16.78 -5.25 20.00
N ILE A 97 -16.14 -5.64 18.90
CA ILE A 97 -16.19 -4.94 17.61
C ILE A 97 -17.52 -5.28 16.93
N HIS A 98 -18.48 -4.34 16.97
CA HIS A 98 -19.74 -4.51 16.24
C HIS A 98 -19.55 -4.03 14.79
N ARG A 99 -19.73 -4.93 13.82
CA ARG A 99 -19.64 -4.65 12.37
C ARG A 99 -20.84 -3.86 11.82
N SER A 100 -21.50 -3.06 12.65
CA SER A 100 -22.86 -2.58 12.35
C SER A 100 -22.93 -1.38 11.41
N GLU A 101 -21.82 -0.68 11.15
CA GLU A 101 -21.78 0.45 10.20
C GLU A 101 -20.55 0.33 9.29
N GLU A 102 -20.67 -0.50 8.25
CA GLU A 102 -19.65 -0.62 7.21
C GLU A 102 -19.77 0.53 6.22
N GLU A 103 -19.09 1.66 6.46
CA GLU A 103 -18.92 2.68 5.43
C GLU A 103 -17.60 2.48 4.69
N SER A 104 -17.70 2.14 3.40
CA SER A 104 -16.58 2.20 2.46
C SER A 104 -16.24 3.67 2.22
N VAL A 105 -15.02 4.07 2.59
CA VAL A 105 -14.57 5.45 2.39
C VAL A 105 -13.87 5.55 1.03
N GLN A 106 -14.50 6.22 0.06
CA GLN A 106 -13.85 6.56 -1.20
C GLN A 106 -12.87 7.73 -0.99
N CYS A 107 -11.68 7.65 -1.59
CA CYS A 107 -10.60 8.65 -1.48
C CYS A 107 -10.13 8.93 -0.04
N LEU A 108 -9.43 7.95 0.53
CA LEU A 108 -8.85 8.06 1.87
C LEU A 108 -7.58 8.91 1.89
N PRO A 109 -7.38 9.79 2.88
CA PRO A 109 -6.06 10.36 3.11
C PRO A 109 -5.12 9.21 3.48
N MET A 110 -4.08 9.03 2.66
CA MET A 110 -3.11 7.95 2.82
C MET A 110 -1.71 8.51 3.03
N THR A 111 -0.86 7.70 3.66
CA THR A 111 0.55 7.98 3.91
C THR A 111 1.40 6.80 3.44
N LEU A 112 2.60 7.07 2.94
CA LEU A 112 3.54 6.02 2.55
C LEU A 112 4.38 5.60 3.76
N ARG A 113 4.42 4.30 4.04
CA ARG A 113 5.21 3.72 5.12
C ARG A 113 6.12 2.61 4.60
N PHE A 114 7.41 2.73 4.87
CA PHE A 114 8.43 1.72 4.58
C PHE A 114 8.63 0.76 5.75
N ASP A 115 8.27 1.20 6.95
CA ASP A 115 8.39 0.49 8.22
C ASP A 115 7.12 -0.31 8.55
N HIS A 116 6.09 -0.26 7.71
CA HIS A 116 4.83 -0.96 7.93
C HIS A 116 5.08 -2.48 7.98
N PRO A 117 4.39 -3.24 8.86
CA PRO A 117 4.62 -4.68 8.96
C PRO A 117 4.46 -5.40 7.62
N ILE A 118 3.50 -4.99 6.78
CA ILE A 118 3.40 -5.48 5.39
C ILE A 118 4.71 -5.29 4.63
N SER A 119 5.31 -4.10 4.64
CA SER A 119 6.57 -3.86 3.93
C SER A 119 7.69 -4.79 4.42
N GLN A 120 7.67 -5.17 5.70
CA GLN A 120 8.63 -6.10 6.29
C GLN A 120 8.38 -7.57 5.86
N MET A 121 7.15 -7.94 5.47
CA MET A 121 6.83 -9.29 4.97
C MET A 121 7.56 -9.62 3.65
N PHE A 122 7.83 -8.59 2.86
CA PHE A 122 8.50 -8.69 1.55
C PHE A 122 9.98 -8.35 1.63
N TRP A 123 10.47 -7.98 2.81
CA TRP A 123 11.87 -7.59 2.98
C TRP A 123 12.76 -8.82 2.79
N THR A 124 13.22 -9.01 1.56
CA THR A 124 14.45 -9.72 1.28
C THR A 124 15.58 -8.79 1.74
N ARG A 125 16.67 -9.34 2.29
CA ARG A 125 17.87 -8.58 2.66
C ARG A 125 18.61 -7.98 1.44
N SER A 126 17.90 -7.63 0.37
CA SER A 126 18.46 -7.09 -0.85
C SER A 126 18.44 -5.56 -0.80
N ASP A 127 19.62 -4.96 -0.96
CA ASP A 127 19.84 -3.56 -1.28
C ASP A 127 19.15 -3.11 -2.59
N ARG A 128 18.57 -4.04 -3.35
CA ARG A 128 17.96 -3.83 -4.66
C ARG A 128 16.43 -3.90 -4.66
N GLN A 129 15.79 -4.11 -3.51
CA GLN A 129 14.34 -4.10 -3.39
C GLN A 129 13.87 -3.12 -2.31
N LYS A 130 12.88 -2.31 -2.66
CA LYS A 130 12.22 -1.39 -1.75
C LYS A 130 10.72 -1.64 -1.78
N VAL A 131 10.15 -2.00 -0.63
CA VAL A 131 8.71 -2.19 -0.50
C VAL A 131 8.12 -1.04 0.31
N VAL A 132 7.02 -0.50 -0.19
CA VAL A 132 6.32 0.65 0.36
C VAL A 132 4.85 0.29 0.51
N THR A 133 4.28 0.54 1.68
CA THR A 133 2.84 0.35 1.91
C THR A 133 2.15 1.71 1.99
N ALA A 134 1.08 1.90 1.21
CA ALA A 134 0.16 3.01 1.40
C ALA A 134 -0.81 2.69 2.54
N VAL A 135 -0.79 3.50 3.59
CA VAL A 135 -1.56 3.27 4.81
C VAL A 135 -2.55 4.42 5.00
N PRO A 136 -3.86 4.15 5.11
CA PRO A 136 -4.82 5.20 5.40
C PRO A 136 -4.57 5.85 6.77
N ASP A 137 -4.74 7.17 6.86
CA ASP A 137 -4.50 7.93 8.09
C ASP A 137 -5.78 8.03 8.92
N LEU A 138 -5.94 7.14 9.91
CA LEU A 138 -7.12 7.07 10.78
C LEU A 138 -7.47 8.45 11.38
N ARG A 139 -6.49 9.21 11.86
CA ARG A 139 -6.76 10.52 12.48
C ARG A 139 -7.34 11.50 11.46
N LYS A 140 -6.77 11.58 10.26
CA LYS A 140 -7.31 12.43 9.19
C LYS A 140 -8.70 11.96 8.74
N ILE A 141 -8.94 10.64 8.67
CA ILE A 141 -10.24 10.08 8.30
C ILE A 141 -11.31 10.47 9.32
N LEU A 142 -11.02 10.35 10.61
CA LEU A 142 -11.93 10.74 11.69
C LEU A 142 -12.26 12.23 11.63
N HIS A 143 -11.24 13.09 11.43
CA HIS A 143 -11.45 14.52 11.26
C HIS A 143 -12.34 14.86 10.05
N LEU A 144 -12.15 14.19 8.91
CA LEU A 144 -13.01 14.37 7.73
C LEU A 144 -14.47 13.95 7.98
N LYS A 145 -14.70 13.02 8.91
CA LYS A 145 -16.02 12.61 9.36
C LYS A 145 -16.58 13.49 10.50
N GLY A 146 -15.86 14.52 10.93
CA GLY A 146 -16.25 15.40 12.03
C GLY A 146 -16.05 14.80 13.42
N ILE A 147 -15.41 13.64 13.53
CA ILE A 147 -15.14 12.94 14.78
C ILE A 147 -13.84 13.51 15.36
N THR A 148 -13.95 14.35 16.38
CA THR A 148 -12.82 15.16 16.90
C THR A 148 -12.71 15.15 18.43
N GLY A 149 -13.73 14.68 19.15
CA GLY A 149 -13.71 14.56 20.60
C GLY A 149 -13.21 13.20 21.10
N PRO A 150 -13.38 12.92 22.40
CA PRO A 150 -12.96 11.64 23.01
C PRO A 150 -13.56 10.40 22.35
N GLU A 151 -14.68 10.54 21.63
CA GLU A 151 -15.27 9.48 20.83
C GLU A 151 -14.32 8.92 19.76
N MET A 152 -13.28 9.67 19.35
CA MET A 152 -12.29 9.21 18.38
C MET A 152 -11.58 7.91 18.82
N TYR A 153 -11.44 7.70 20.13
CA TYR A 153 -10.82 6.49 20.70
C TYR A 153 -11.73 5.26 20.66
N ASN A 154 -13.02 5.44 20.34
CA ASN A 154 -13.97 4.35 20.13
C ASN A 154 -14.02 3.89 18.68
N HIS A 155 -13.05 4.29 17.85
CA HIS A 155 -13.01 3.92 16.45
C HIS A 155 -11.73 3.15 16.10
N ALA A 156 -11.88 2.20 15.19
CA ALA A 156 -10.79 1.46 14.58
C ALA A 156 -10.91 1.53 13.07
N LEU A 157 -9.79 1.55 12.36
CA LEU A 157 -9.80 1.38 10.91
C LEU A 157 -9.35 -0.04 10.57
N ARG A 158 -10.25 -0.81 9.95
CA ARG A 158 -9.91 -2.10 9.34
C ARG A 158 -9.48 -1.87 7.90
N THR A 159 -8.22 -2.08 7.59
CA THR A 159 -7.66 -1.95 6.25
C THR A 159 -7.31 -3.34 5.70
N THR A 160 -7.81 -3.67 4.52
CA THR A 160 -7.50 -4.92 3.81
C THR A 160 -6.56 -4.64 2.65
N TYR A 161 -5.52 -5.44 2.55
CA TYR A 161 -4.57 -5.46 1.46
C TYR A 161 -4.65 -6.82 0.78
N LYS A 162 -4.58 -6.82 -0.55
CA LYS A 162 -4.30 -8.04 -1.30
C LYS A 162 -2.80 -8.08 -1.54
N ILE A 163 -2.14 -9.15 -1.07
CA ILE A 163 -0.69 -9.37 -1.29
C ILE A 163 -0.41 -10.69 -2.05
N ARG A 164 0.37 -10.64 -3.16
CA ARG A 164 0.74 -11.86 -3.92
C ARG A 164 1.74 -12.72 -3.13
N LYS A 165 1.36 -13.96 -2.81
CA LYS A 165 2.20 -14.95 -2.12
C LYS A 165 3.56 -15.21 -2.78
N ALA A 166 3.63 -15.22 -4.12
CA ALA A 166 4.91 -15.37 -4.85
C ALA A 166 5.94 -14.25 -4.58
N ASN A 167 5.51 -13.13 -4.00
CA ASN A 167 6.38 -12.03 -3.58
C ASN A 167 6.61 -12.02 -2.04
N CYS A 168 5.93 -12.87 -1.27
CA CYS A 168 6.13 -13.03 0.17
C CYS A 168 7.30 -14.02 0.40
N PHE A 169 8.38 -13.55 1.02
CA PHE A 169 9.57 -14.37 1.23
C PHE A 169 9.74 -14.84 2.68
N ASN A 170 8.99 -14.25 3.61
CA ASN A 170 8.97 -14.66 5.01
C ASN A 170 7.66 -15.41 5.26
N GLY A 171 7.75 -16.73 5.45
CA GLY A 171 6.60 -17.57 5.75
C GLY A 171 5.79 -17.04 6.93
N ILE A 172 4.60 -16.51 6.64
CA ILE A 172 3.57 -16.15 7.62
C ILE A 172 2.62 -17.35 7.80
N GLU A 173 3.13 -18.57 7.69
CA GLU A 173 2.26 -19.75 7.84
C GLU A 173 1.71 -19.86 9.27
N ASP A 174 2.22 -19.09 10.26
CA ASP A 174 1.83 -19.22 11.67
C ASP A 174 1.73 -17.94 12.52
N GLN A 175 1.70 -16.73 11.94
CA GLN A 175 1.50 -15.51 12.75
C GLN A 175 0.03 -15.06 12.77
N GLN A 176 -0.85 -15.93 13.27
CA GLN A 176 -2.06 -15.45 13.95
C GLN A 176 -1.62 -14.81 15.26
N GLU A 177 -1.28 -13.52 15.26
CA GLU A 177 -1.31 -12.79 16.52
C GLU A 177 -2.79 -12.72 16.96
N PRO A 178 -3.15 -13.35 18.10
CA PRO A 178 -4.50 -13.19 18.62
C PRO A 178 -4.73 -11.70 18.84
N ILE A 179 -5.84 -11.17 18.32
CA ILE A 179 -6.29 -9.80 18.60
C ILE A 179 -6.24 -9.62 20.13
N PRO A 180 -5.30 -8.84 20.67
CA PRO A 180 -5.21 -8.76 22.11
C PRO A 180 -6.37 -7.87 22.54
N TYR A 181 -7.29 -8.43 23.34
CA TYR A 181 -8.42 -7.70 23.93
C TYR A 181 -7.98 -6.50 24.81
N THR A 182 -6.67 -6.30 24.99
CA THR A 182 -6.07 -5.29 25.88
C THR A 182 -4.81 -4.61 25.34
N SER A 183 -4.39 -4.83 24.08
CA SER A 183 -3.20 -4.16 23.51
C SER A 183 -3.62 -2.95 22.69
N ALA A 184 -3.18 -1.76 23.11
CA ALA A 184 -3.38 -0.49 22.40
C ALA A 184 -2.44 -0.34 21.19
N GLY A 185 -2.32 -1.36 20.35
CA GLY A 185 -1.44 -1.40 19.19
C GLY A 185 -2.14 -1.94 17.94
N PRO A 186 -1.60 -1.66 16.74
CA PRO A 186 -2.13 -2.21 15.50
C PRO A 186 -2.03 -3.73 15.51
N SER A 187 -3.08 -4.42 15.07
CA SER A 187 -3.12 -5.89 15.01
C SER A 187 -3.25 -6.36 13.56
N THR A 188 -2.56 -7.45 13.23
CA THR A 188 -2.56 -8.05 11.88
C THR A 188 -3.32 -9.36 11.90
N TYR A 189 -4.17 -9.60 10.90
CA TYR A 189 -4.85 -10.86 10.66
C TYR A 189 -4.74 -11.23 9.18
N THR A 190 -4.39 -12.48 8.89
CA THR A 190 -4.27 -12.96 7.51
C THR A 190 -5.33 -14.03 7.25
N GLU A 191 -6.11 -13.86 6.19
CA GLU A 191 -7.08 -14.84 5.70
C GLU A 191 -6.64 -15.33 4.32
N GLN A 192 -6.48 -16.64 4.14
CA GLN A 192 -6.01 -17.25 2.89
C GLN A 192 -7.22 -17.62 2.02
N GLU A 193 -7.31 -17.07 0.79
CA GLU A 193 -8.40 -17.41 -0.14
C GLU A 193 -8.09 -18.68 -0.97
N THR A 194 -6.84 -18.94 -1.40
CA THR A 194 -6.40 -20.19 -2.09
C THR A 194 -4.86 -20.38 -2.05
N ASP A 195 -4.32 -21.48 -2.58
CA ASP A 195 -2.88 -21.81 -2.58
C ASP A 195 -2.01 -20.94 -3.53
N GLU A 196 -2.61 -20.28 -4.54
CA GLU A 196 -1.88 -19.53 -5.58
C GLU A 196 -2.27 -18.05 -5.69
N GLU A 197 -3.35 -17.60 -5.05
CA GLU A 197 -3.82 -16.22 -5.12
C GLU A 197 -3.86 -15.52 -3.76
N TRP A 198 -3.42 -14.26 -3.81
CA TRP A 198 -3.48 -13.19 -2.82
C TRP A 198 -3.86 -13.55 -1.38
N ASP A 199 -2.93 -13.37 -0.45
CA ASP A 199 -3.27 -13.36 0.97
C ASP A 199 -4.03 -12.04 1.26
N ASP A 200 -5.25 -12.17 1.80
CA ASP A 200 -6.01 -11.04 2.31
C ASP A 200 -5.44 -10.70 3.69
N VAL A 201 -4.58 -9.69 3.71
CA VAL A 201 -3.96 -9.22 4.95
C VAL A 201 -4.77 -8.04 5.49
N VAL A 202 -5.31 -8.23 6.68
CA VAL A 202 -6.16 -7.29 7.39
C VAL A 202 -5.38 -6.65 8.52
N PHE A 203 -5.30 -5.33 8.50
CA PHE A 203 -4.75 -4.51 9.58
C PHE A 203 -5.85 -3.76 10.29
N TYR A 204 -5.73 -3.68 11.61
CA TYR A 204 -6.56 -2.80 12.42
C TYR A 204 -5.70 -1.68 12.98
N ASP A 205 -5.99 -0.44 12.60
CA ASP A 205 -5.39 0.75 13.19
C ASP A 205 -6.29 1.29 14.30
N TYR A 206 -5.68 1.61 15.44
CA TYR A 206 -6.33 2.23 16.59
C TYR A 206 -5.58 3.51 16.96
N LEU A 207 -6.29 4.51 17.48
CA LEU A 207 -5.64 5.62 18.14
C LEU A 207 -5.12 5.18 19.51
N PRO A 208 -3.88 5.53 19.89
CA PRO A 208 -3.39 5.24 21.25
C PRO A 208 -4.29 5.96 22.26
N PRO A 209 -4.59 5.36 23.42
CA PRO A 209 -5.43 5.99 24.44
C PRO A 209 -4.88 7.36 24.84
N ALA A 210 -5.77 8.29 25.16
CA ALA A 210 -5.38 9.59 25.71
C ALA A 210 -4.51 9.38 26.97
N GLN A 211 -3.32 9.99 26.97
CA GLN A 211 -2.44 10.04 28.15
C GLN A 211 -2.94 11.04 29.18
#